data_AF-A0A6A6DL72-F1
#
_entry.id   AF-A0A6A6DL72-F1
#
_cell.length_a   1.000
_cell.length_b   1.000
_cell.length_c   1.000
_cell.angle_alpha   90.00
_cell.angle_beta   90.00
_cell.angle_gamma   90.00
#
_symmetry.space_group_name_H-M   'P 1'
#
loop_
_entity.id
_entity.type
_entity.pdbx_description
1 polymer ?
#
loop_
_entity_poly.entity_id
_entity_poly.type
_entity_poly.pdbx_seq_one_letter_code
_entity_poly.pdbx_strand_id
1 'polypeptide(L)'
;MVNFSGEPIFCNGIGNSTTELRCCYANNQDSSLCREIFPTDSKLGEVCQSGDCIADCQKSGRLYGSLLQDDPFGIGNGQGPIHRYLTCVNVPAIASYSSQNMLNSNISSYVEPFISPNTTDEELKGVTSTVTACLTQTCKKSRNSPKCDQQCSAVNLLTNNTTPNVQGINDCLYTLCTGRYESLPYADADVIVIGVFSSYIMQCGFVFLLWAGLLAFEVFQRKWKPNSPVWSTPDEAEKATKETKARKHQNAFIKLLLEFHKAQCYFSGTLQIASLSYGVFETDILVTFMLIPLATNGVLPVIFTYLLLVHCGRATVDVRLLTITCWILSTIVYWILYTNLIPIDSNVNKTHAYQQFMYKLSAIPACGNNSALAVCPNNLALTKEPLDKASRKVRNLTPIIWVFSTFVLLSVLGFQGFRRFYKRKSHGYSIASNKSEQEAQNEDSNQTYTLRSGYSSALYWLASICFLAGIGMQLSLLAIGTSLNMMDRKHWSFGQIVAITIWVPPVIGYVYDEVIGFVPKWVSSSD
;
A
#
# COMPACT_ATOMS: atom_id res chain seq x y z
N MET A 1 42.62 -2.00 -36.40
CA MET A 1 41.86 -3.18 -36.88
C MET A 1 41.54 -4.02 -35.66
N VAL A 2 40.29 -3.95 -35.20
CA VAL A 2 39.79 -4.82 -34.12
C VAL A 2 39.58 -6.19 -34.73
N ASN A 3 40.12 -7.24 -34.11
CA ASN A 3 40.05 -8.60 -34.63
C ASN A 3 38.67 -9.20 -34.30
N PHE A 4 37.69 -9.03 -35.19
CA PHE A 4 36.29 -9.48 -35.01
C PHE A 4 36.07 -11.00 -35.09
N SER A 5 37.13 -11.81 -35.13
CA SER A 5 37.06 -13.25 -35.48
C SER A 5 36.40 -14.17 -34.43
N GLY A 6 35.83 -13.61 -33.35
CA GLY A 6 35.13 -14.38 -32.30
C GLY A 6 33.87 -13.73 -31.73
N GLU A 7 33.39 -12.59 -32.24
CA GLU A 7 32.19 -11.95 -31.70
C GLU A 7 30.90 -12.54 -32.29
N PRO A 8 29.85 -12.75 -31.48
CA PRO A 8 28.60 -13.31 -31.94
C PRO A 8 27.80 -12.29 -32.77
N ILE A 9 27.15 -12.75 -33.83
CA ILE A 9 26.15 -11.97 -34.59
C ILE A 9 24.83 -11.92 -33.82
N PHE A 10 24.41 -13.05 -33.27
CA PHE A 10 23.17 -13.16 -32.53
C PHE A 10 23.28 -14.22 -31.44
N CYS A 11 22.92 -13.88 -30.20
CA CYS A 11 22.76 -14.84 -29.12
C CYS A 11 21.30 -15.00 -28.72
N ASN A 12 20.87 -16.26 -28.55
CA ASN A 12 19.57 -16.62 -28.02
C ASN A 12 19.67 -17.00 -26.54
N GLY A 13 18.55 -16.93 -25.82
CA GLY A 13 18.45 -17.38 -24.42
C GLY A 13 19.09 -16.43 -23.40
N ILE A 14 19.24 -15.15 -23.73
CA ILE A 14 19.79 -14.14 -22.82
C ILE A 14 18.95 -14.06 -21.54
N GLY A 15 19.61 -14.09 -20.38
CA GLY A 15 18.99 -14.08 -19.04
C GLY A 15 18.75 -15.47 -18.45
N ASN A 16 19.07 -16.56 -19.18
CA ASN A 16 18.95 -17.93 -18.69
C ASN A 16 20.32 -18.51 -18.29
N SER A 17 20.87 -18.14 -17.12
CA SER A 17 22.27 -18.53 -16.77
C SER A 17 22.47 -20.01 -16.37
N THR A 18 21.50 -20.89 -16.62
CA THR A 18 21.72 -22.33 -16.37
C THR A 18 22.45 -23.02 -17.52
N THR A 19 22.63 -22.35 -18.66
CA THR A 19 23.30 -22.87 -19.86
C THR A 19 24.23 -21.84 -20.49
N GLU A 20 25.30 -22.29 -21.14
CA GLU A 20 26.10 -21.42 -22.02
C GLU A 20 25.21 -20.73 -23.06
N LEU A 21 25.48 -19.45 -23.33
CA LEU A 21 24.75 -18.69 -24.35
C LEU A 21 24.88 -19.37 -25.71
N ARG A 22 23.75 -19.64 -26.36
CA ARG A 22 23.73 -20.19 -27.71
C ARG A 22 23.83 -19.03 -28.70
N CYS A 23 25.02 -18.84 -29.28
CA CYS A 23 25.27 -17.75 -30.23
C CYS A 23 25.62 -18.22 -31.65
N CYS A 24 25.09 -17.50 -32.64
CA CYS A 24 25.53 -17.53 -34.02
C CYS A 24 26.75 -16.62 -34.19
N TYR A 25 27.83 -17.12 -34.81
CA TYR A 25 29.10 -16.40 -34.94
C TYR A 25 29.42 -16.08 -36.40
N ALA A 26 30.11 -14.96 -36.63
CA ALA A 26 30.48 -14.51 -37.97
C ALA A 26 31.41 -15.48 -38.72
N ASN A 27 32.23 -16.24 -38.00
CA ASN A 27 33.14 -17.25 -38.56
C ASN A 27 32.45 -18.59 -38.91
N ASN A 28 31.19 -18.81 -38.50
CA ASN A 28 30.45 -20.06 -38.74
C ASN A 28 28.95 -19.80 -38.92
N GLN A 29 28.62 -19.03 -39.96
CA GLN A 29 27.24 -18.61 -40.28
C GLN A 29 26.38 -19.76 -40.81
N ASP A 30 26.98 -20.87 -41.24
CA ASP A 30 26.27 -22.06 -41.71
C ASP A 30 25.93 -23.05 -40.60
N SER A 31 26.24 -22.73 -39.34
CA SER A 31 25.88 -23.56 -38.19
C SER A 31 24.38 -23.79 -38.08
N SER A 32 23.97 -24.93 -37.49
CA SER A 32 22.55 -25.25 -37.29
C SER A 32 21.81 -24.16 -36.50
N LEU A 33 22.51 -23.53 -35.55
CA LEU A 33 21.97 -22.45 -34.73
C LEU A 33 21.73 -21.17 -35.54
N CYS A 34 22.65 -20.76 -36.42
CA CYS A 34 22.44 -19.60 -37.30
C CYS A 34 21.24 -19.83 -38.24
N ARG A 35 21.09 -21.05 -38.77
CA ARG A 35 19.93 -21.42 -39.61
C ARG A 35 18.60 -21.43 -38.83
N GLU A 36 18.66 -21.76 -37.53
CA GLU A 36 17.49 -21.72 -36.63
C GLU A 36 17.07 -20.28 -36.29
N ILE A 37 18.04 -19.37 -36.13
CA ILE A 37 17.83 -17.97 -35.77
C ILE A 37 17.35 -17.13 -36.95
N PHE A 38 17.93 -17.37 -38.13
CA PHE A 38 17.62 -16.66 -39.37
C PHE A 38 16.87 -17.58 -40.37
N PRO A 39 15.66 -18.07 -40.04
CA PRO A 39 14.87 -18.84 -40.98
C PRO A 39 14.32 -17.94 -42.09
N THR A 40 13.86 -18.53 -43.19
CA THR A 40 13.22 -17.81 -44.31
C THR A 40 11.89 -17.13 -43.94
N ASP A 41 11.27 -17.48 -42.80
CA ASP A 41 10.05 -16.86 -42.27
C ASP A 41 10.37 -15.82 -41.18
N SER A 42 9.81 -14.60 -41.29
CA SER A 42 10.34 -13.37 -40.68
C SER A 42 10.06 -13.17 -39.17
N LYS A 43 10.78 -13.90 -38.30
CA LYS A 43 10.85 -13.56 -36.85
C LYS A 43 11.30 -12.12 -36.57
N LEU A 44 12.20 -11.54 -37.38
CA LEU A 44 12.53 -10.10 -37.29
C LEU A 44 11.32 -9.20 -37.60
N GLY A 45 10.45 -9.60 -38.54
CA GLY A 45 9.26 -8.85 -38.92
C GLY A 45 8.18 -8.82 -37.86
N GLU A 46 8.06 -9.89 -37.05
CA GLU A 46 7.16 -9.90 -35.89
C GLU A 46 7.61 -8.90 -34.81
N VAL A 47 8.93 -8.69 -34.69
CA VAL A 47 9.55 -7.86 -33.66
C VAL A 47 9.65 -6.39 -34.09
N CYS A 48 10.10 -6.14 -35.32
CA CYS A 48 10.34 -4.83 -35.92
C CYS A 48 9.20 -4.45 -36.88
N GLN A 49 8.01 -4.21 -36.33
CA GLN A 49 6.79 -4.03 -37.13
C GLN A 49 6.81 -2.77 -37.99
N SER A 50 7.66 -1.79 -37.69
CA SER A 50 7.82 -0.60 -38.53
C SER A 50 8.59 -0.88 -39.82
N GLY A 51 9.21 -2.06 -39.95
CA GLY A 51 10.20 -2.34 -40.98
C GLY A 51 11.58 -1.74 -40.69
N ASP A 52 11.76 -1.10 -39.52
CA ASP A 52 13.03 -0.53 -39.09
C ASP A 52 13.34 -0.94 -37.64
N CYS A 53 14.20 -1.94 -37.49
CA CYS A 53 14.62 -2.43 -36.18
C CYS A 53 15.40 -1.37 -35.38
N ILE A 54 16.15 -0.48 -36.03
CA ILE A 54 16.92 0.55 -35.33
C ILE A 54 15.96 1.53 -34.66
N ALA A 55 14.98 2.05 -35.41
CA ALA A 55 13.99 2.97 -34.89
C ALA A 55 13.09 2.33 -33.81
N ASP A 56 12.74 1.05 -33.95
CA ASP A 56 11.94 0.32 -32.97
C ASP A 56 12.71 0.05 -31.67
N CYS A 57 13.98 -0.34 -31.77
CA CYS A 57 14.82 -0.66 -30.62
C CYS A 57 15.30 0.58 -29.83
N GLN A 58 15.28 1.77 -30.43
CA GLN A 58 15.54 3.02 -29.72
C GLN A 58 14.39 3.40 -28.77
N LYS A 59 13.16 2.92 -29.02
CA LYS A 59 11.98 3.26 -28.23
C LYS A 59 11.84 2.34 -27.01
N SER A 60 12.33 2.80 -25.86
CA SER A 60 12.28 2.04 -24.59
C SER A 60 10.86 1.57 -24.20
N GLY A 61 9.84 2.41 -24.40
CA GLY A 61 8.45 2.05 -24.13
C GLY A 61 7.97 0.83 -24.94
N ARG A 62 8.42 0.70 -26.19
CA ARG A 62 8.12 -0.47 -27.04
C ARG A 62 8.92 -1.69 -26.63
N LEU A 63 10.20 -1.48 -26.31
CA LEU A 63 11.12 -2.56 -25.93
C LEU A 63 10.67 -3.31 -24.67
N TYR A 64 10.33 -2.57 -23.62
CA TYR A 64 9.96 -3.13 -22.32
C TYR A 64 8.44 -3.20 -22.09
N GLY A 65 7.64 -2.57 -22.96
CA GLY A 65 6.19 -2.61 -22.88
C GLY A 65 5.65 -4.00 -23.16
N SER A 66 4.76 -4.49 -22.31
CA SER A 66 4.11 -5.77 -22.49
C SER A 66 2.97 -5.69 -23.51
N LEU A 67 2.85 -6.69 -24.39
CA LEU A 67 1.62 -6.87 -25.19
C LEU A 67 0.37 -7.04 -24.30
N LEU A 68 0.53 -7.44 -23.03
CA LEU A 68 -0.53 -7.47 -22.02
C LEU A 68 -0.88 -6.08 -21.42
N GLN A 69 -0.07 -5.05 -21.66
CA GLN A 69 -0.38 -3.66 -21.30
C GLN A 69 -1.07 -2.92 -22.45
N ASP A 70 -0.80 -3.32 -23.70
CA ASP A 70 -1.35 -2.68 -24.90
C ASP A 70 -2.63 -3.36 -25.42
N ASP A 71 -2.89 -4.63 -25.10
CA ASP A 71 -4.12 -5.34 -25.45
C ASP A 71 -5.07 -5.47 -24.24
N PRO A 72 -6.19 -4.70 -24.19
CA PRO A 72 -7.16 -4.77 -23.09
C PRO A 72 -7.92 -6.10 -23.01
N PHE A 73 -7.78 -6.98 -24.02
CA PHE A 73 -8.44 -8.28 -24.06
C PHE A 73 -7.57 -9.46 -23.59
N GLY A 74 -6.32 -9.22 -23.18
CA GLY A 74 -5.55 -10.16 -22.37
C GLY A 74 -5.07 -11.44 -23.06
N ILE A 75 -4.92 -11.45 -24.39
CA ILE A 75 -4.49 -12.64 -25.15
C ILE A 75 -2.93 -12.75 -25.23
N GLY A 76 -2.20 -11.72 -24.78
CA GLY A 76 -0.74 -11.72 -24.80
C GLY A 76 -0.12 -12.79 -23.89
N ASN A 77 0.75 -13.64 -24.44
CA ASN A 77 1.50 -14.65 -23.68
C ASN A 77 2.68 -14.09 -22.86
N GLY A 78 2.85 -12.76 -22.82
CA GLY A 78 3.95 -12.07 -22.14
C GLY A 78 5.32 -12.22 -22.83
N GLN A 79 5.41 -12.91 -23.97
CA GLN A 79 6.68 -13.15 -24.67
C GLN A 79 7.13 -11.97 -25.54
N GLY A 80 6.23 -11.02 -25.85
CA GLY A 80 6.54 -9.85 -26.68
C GLY A 80 7.77 -9.06 -26.23
N PRO A 81 7.83 -8.56 -24.97
CA PRO A 81 9.01 -7.87 -24.44
C PRO A 81 10.27 -8.72 -24.51
N ILE A 82 10.16 -10.02 -24.21
CA ILE A 82 11.28 -10.95 -24.21
C ILE A 82 11.86 -11.05 -25.62
N HIS A 83 11.02 -11.30 -26.63
CA HIS A 83 11.47 -11.38 -28.02
C HIS A 83 12.00 -10.05 -28.55
N ARG A 84 11.31 -8.93 -28.27
CA ARG A 84 11.79 -7.58 -28.63
C ARG A 84 13.17 -7.30 -28.04
N TYR A 85 13.32 -7.56 -26.75
CA TYR A 85 14.58 -7.34 -26.05
C TYR A 85 15.71 -8.21 -26.61
N LEU A 86 15.47 -9.51 -26.76
CA LEU A 86 16.44 -10.44 -27.34
C LEU A 86 16.89 -9.99 -28.74
N THR A 87 15.98 -9.55 -29.59
CA THR A 87 16.33 -9.01 -30.90
C THR A 87 17.15 -7.74 -30.78
N CYS A 88 16.66 -6.74 -30.02
CA CYS A 88 17.29 -5.43 -29.92
C CYS A 88 18.69 -5.45 -29.30
N VAL A 89 18.99 -6.40 -28.41
CA VAL A 89 20.35 -6.60 -27.89
C VAL A 89 21.33 -6.97 -29.01
N ASN A 90 20.88 -7.72 -30.00
CA ASN A 90 21.72 -8.22 -31.09
C ASN A 90 21.75 -7.29 -32.33
N VAL A 91 20.79 -6.36 -32.46
CA VAL A 91 20.69 -5.42 -33.59
C VAL A 91 22.00 -4.67 -33.87
N PRO A 92 22.73 -4.14 -32.88
CA PRO A 92 23.95 -3.40 -33.18
C PRO A 92 25.06 -4.26 -33.78
N ALA A 93 25.20 -5.52 -33.35
CA ALA A 93 26.15 -6.47 -33.92
C ALA A 93 25.74 -6.80 -35.37
N ILE A 94 24.46 -7.11 -35.60
CA ILE A 94 23.93 -7.40 -36.94
C ILE A 94 24.17 -6.23 -37.90
N ALA A 95 23.85 -5.00 -37.49
CA ALA A 95 24.04 -3.80 -38.30
C ALA A 95 25.53 -3.57 -38.64
N SER A 96 26.42 -3.75 -37.65
CA SER A 96 27.86 -3.60 -37.86
C SER A 96 28.41 -4.61 -38.87
N TYR A 97 28.03 -5.89 -38.77
CA TYR A 97 28.45 -6.92 -39.73
C TYR A 97 27.83 -6.73 -41.12
N SER A 98 26.58 -6.26 -41.19
CA SER A 98 25.89 -5.94 -42.44
C SER A 98 26.60 -4.80 -43.19
N SER A 99 26.89 -3.68 -42.51
CA SER A 99 27.60 -2.54 -43.11
C SER A 99 29.00 -2.88 -43.64
N GLN A 100 29.64 -3.91 -43.07
CA GLN A 100 30.96 -4.39 -43.48
C GLN A 100 30.90 -5.49 -44.56
N ASN A 101 29.71 -5.85 -45.06
CA ASN A 101 29.50 -6.96 -45.99
C ASN A 101 30.09 -8.30 -45.49
N MET A 102 30.04 -8.54 -44.17
CA MET A 102 30.57 -9.75 -43.53
C MET A 102 29.52 -10.84 -43.34
N LEU A 103 28.25 -10.57 -43.64
CA LEU A 103 27.16 -11.54 -43.57
C LEU A 103 27.10 -12.36 -44.87
N ASN A 104 26.78 -13.65 -44.78
CA ASN A 104 26.53 -14.49 -45.94
C ASN A 104 25.25 -14.03 -46.66
N SER A 105 25.09 -14.42 -47.93
CA SER A 105 23.96 -13.98 -48.77
C SER A 105 22.59 -14.31 -48.16
N ASN A 106 22.48 -15.43 -47.46
CA ASN A 106 21.23 -15.86 -46.83
C ASN A 106 20.84 -14.93 -45.67
N ILE A 107 21.77 -14.65 -44.76
CA ILE A 107 21.51 -13.75 -43.62
C ILE A 107 21.36 -12.31 -44.09
N SER A 108 22.18 -11.86 -45.06
CA SER A 108 22.09 -10.50 -45.61
C SER A 108 20.69 -10.23 -46.20
N SER A 109 20.19 -11.13 -47.05
CA SER A 109 18.86 -10.99 -47.66
C SER A 109 17.71 -10.99 -46.65
N TYR A 110 17.92 -11.61 -45.47
CA TYR A 110 16.96 -11.64 -44.39
C TYR A 110 16.98 -10.36 -43.53
N VAL A 111 18.15 -9.76 -43.36
CA VAL A 111 18.39 -8.61 -42.48
C VAL A 111 18.12 -7.28 -43.18
N GLU A 112 18.52 -7.15 -44.45
CA GLU A 112 18.41 -5.93 -45.27
C GLU A 112 17.01 -5.28 -45.26
N PRO A 113 15.89 -6.02 -45.25
CA PRO A 113 14.57 -5.41 -45.18
C PRO A 113 14.26 -4.67 -43.87
N PHE A 114 14.99 -4.95 -42.79
CA PHE A 114 14.72 -4.44 -41.44
C PHE A 114 15.82 -3.57 -40.85
N ILE A 115 17.06 -3.71 -41.35
CA ILE A 115 18.24 -3.00 -40.88
C ILE A 115 18.97 -2.43 -42.10
N SER A 116 18.98 -1.10 -42.20
CA SER A 116 19.69 -0.40 -43.27
C SER A 116 21.20 -0.65 -43.19
N PRO A 117 21.90 -0.91 -44.31
CA PRO A 117 23.36 -1.02 -44.32
C PRO A 117 24.05 0.31 -44.01
N ASN A 118 23.33 1.44 -44.08
CA ASN A 118 23.83 2.79 -43.82
C ASN A 118 23.54 3.29 -42.40
N THR A 119 23.37 2.40 -41.41
CA THR A 119 23.16 2.81 -40.01
C THR A 119 24.38 3.57 -39.47
N THR A 120 24.12 4.69 -38.81
CA THR A 120 25.12 5.55 -38.19
C THR A 120 25.51 5.08 -36.79
N ASP A 121 26.73 5.41 -36.35
CA ASP A 121 27.19 5.13 -34.98
C ASP A 121 26.28 5.74 -33.90
N GLU A 122 25.65 6.89 -34.19
CA GLU A 122 24.74 7.54 -33.24
C GLU A 122 23.44 6.75 -33.06
N GLU A 123 22.94 6.16 -34.13
CA GLU A 123 21.77 5.29 -34.07
C GLU A 123 22.05 4.00 -33.28
N LEU A 124 23.23 3.41 -33.47
CA LEU A 124 23.70 2.22 -32.74
C LEU A 124 23.92 2.52 -31.26
N LYS A 125 24.48 3.69 -30.91
CA LYS A 125 24.54 4.18 -29.52
C LYS A 125 23.16 4.32 -28.92
N GLY A 126 22.19 4.85 -29.67
CA GLY A 126 20.81 4.98 -29.24
C GLY A 126 20.20 3.63 -28.83
N VAL A 127 20.33 2.62 -29.68
CA VAL A 127 19.87 1.25 -29.37
C VAL A 127 20.59 0.67 -28.15
N THR A 128 21.93 0.76 -28.14
CA THR A 128 22.77 0.23 -27.06
C THR A 128 22.45 0.87 -25.70
N SER A 129 22.22 2.19 -25.68
CA SER A 129 21.79 2.92 -24.50
C SER A 129 20.42 2.46 -24.01
N THR A 130 19.43 2.33 -24.89
CA THR A 130 18.07 1.88 -24.53
C THR A 130 18.05 0.47 -23.93
N VAL A 131 18.89 -0.43 -24.46
CA VAL A 131 19.01 -1.82 -23.98
C VAL A 131 19.70 -1.92 -22.61
N THR A 132 20.68 -1.05 -22.32
CA THR A 132 21.53 -1.16 -21.12
C THR A 132 21.14 -0.22 -19.99
N ALA A 133 20.63 0.98 -20.30
CA ALA A 133 20.28 2.00 -19.31
C ALA A 133 19.13 1.55 -18.40
N CYS A 134 18.11 0.91 -18.97
CA CYS A 134 16.99 0.37 -18.21
C CYS A 134 17.45 -0.69 -17.18
N LEU A 135 18.30 -1.66 -17.58
CA LEU A 135 18.86 -2.65 -16.66
C LEU A 135 19.66 -2.01 -15.51
N THR A 136 20.56 -1.08 -15.85
CA THR A 136 21.39 -0.36 -14.88
C THR A 136 20.52 0.38 -13.86
N GLN A 137 19.50 1.09 -14.35
CA GLN A 137 18.61 1.88 -13.50
C GLN A 137 17.67 1.01 -12.65
N THR A 138 17.20 -0.13 -13.19
CA THR A 138 16.45 -1.11 -12.40
C THR A 138 17.30 -1.68 -11.28
N CYS A 139 18.57 -2.03 -11.55
CA CYS A 139 19.47 -2.49 -10.50
C CYS A 139 19.69 -1.42 -9.42
N LYS A 140 19.96 -0.17 -9.81
CA LYS A 140 20.14 0.95 -8.87
C LYS A 140 18.94 1.20 -7.97
N LYS A 141 17.72 1.02 -8.50
CA LYS A 141 16.47 1.16 -7.74
C LYS A 141 16.04 -0.11 -7.01
N SER A 142 16.74 -1.22 -7.20
CA SER A 142 16.42 -2.47 -6.51
C SER A 142 16.72 -2.38 -5.01
N ARG A 143 16.02 -3.20 -4.21
CA ARG A 143 16.21 -3.25 -2.74
C ARG A 143 17.63 -3.64 -2.34
N ASN A 144 18.29 -4.45 -3.15
CA ASN A 144 19.66 -4.88 -2.91
C ASN A 144 20.54 -4.57 -4.11
N SER A 145 20.65 -3.27 -4.43
CA SER A 145 21.50 -2.81 -5.54
C SER A 145 22.92 -3.37 -5.49
N PRO A 146 23.61 -3.53 -4.34
CA PRO A 146 24.95 -4.11 -4.32
C PRO A 146 25.06 -5.52 -4.91
N LYS A 147 23.98 -6.31 -4.93
CA LYS A 147 23.98 -7.66 -5.52
C LYS A 147 24.03 -7.66 -7.04
N CYS A 148 23.55 -6.60 -7.68
CA CYS A 148 23.52 -6.48 -9.13
C CYS A 148 24.42 -5.35 -9.67
N ASP A 149 24.98 -4.49 -8.79
CA ASP A 149 25.70 -3.28 -9.20
C ASP A 149 26.89 -3.60 -10.10
N GLN A 150 27.64 -4.67 -9.78
CA GLN A 150 28.77 -5.10 -10.59
C GLN A 150 28.32 -5.63 -11.96
N GLN A 151 27.36 -6.56 -11.97
CA GLN A 151 26.89 -7.24 -13.18
C GLN A 151 26.13 -6.29 -14.11
N CYS A 152 25.35 -5.37 -13.55
CA CYS A 152 24.55 -4.39 -14.28
C CYS A 152 25.25 -3.03 -14.41
N SER A 153 26.56 -2.95 -14.15
CA SER A 153 27.33 -1.73 -14.38
C SER A 153 27.51 -1.46 -15.88
N ALA A 154 27.58 -0.19 -16.26
CA ALA A 154 27.81 0.19 -17.66
C ALA A 154 29.11 -0.43 -18.24
N VAL A 155 30.14 -0.62 -17.40
CA VAL A 155 31.41 -1.25 -17.81
C VAL A 155 31.22 -2.72 -18.16
N ASN A 156 30.30 -3.43 -17.49
CA ASN A 156 30.02 -4.82 -17.81
C ASN A 156 29.03 -4.97 -18.97
N LEU A 157 28.09 -4.03 -19.12
CA LEU A 157 27.03 -4.09 -20.13
C LEU A 157 27.45 -3.63 -21.53
N LEU A 158 28.60 -2.97 -21.67
CA LEU A 158 29.07 -2.37 -22.93
C LEU A 158 30.41 -2.98 -23.34
N THR A 159 30.51 -3.45 -24.59
CA THR A 159 31.81 -3.77 -25.20
C THR A 159 32.48 -2.49 -25.68
N ASN A 160 31.69 -1.60 -26.28
CA ASN A 160 32.08 -0.26 -26.72
C ASN A 160 30.83 0.66 -26.68
N ASN A 161 30.93 1.87 -27.23
CA ASN A 161 29.81 2.83 -27.22
C ASN A 161 28.64 2.44 -28.15
N THR A 162 28.87 1.65 -29.19
CA THR A 162 27.88 1.26 -30.21
C THR A 162 27.42 -0.18 -30.09
N THR A 163 28.07 -1.01 -29.27
CA THR A 163 27.84 -2.45 -29.18
C THR A 163 27.72 -2.90 -27.71
N PRO A 164 26.58 -3.53 -27.33
CA PRO A 164 26.43 -4.08 -25.99
C PRO A 164 27.27 -5.34 -25.79
N ASN A 165 27.71 -5.57 -24.56
CA ASN A 165 28.32 -6.84 -24.14
C ASN A 165 27.22 -7.83 -23.80
N VAL A 166 26.92 -8.74 -24.73
CA VAL A 166 25.82 -9.71 -24.60
C VAL A 166 25.99 -10.65 -23.40
N GLN A 167 27.23 -11.05 -23.07
CA GLN A 167 27.50 -11.85 -21.88
C GLN A 167 27.22 -11.05 -20.61
N GLY A 168 27.66 -9.79 -20.56
CA GLY A 168 27.38 -8.91 -19.43
C GLY A 168 25.88 -8.66 -19.22
N ILE A 169 25.13 -8.49 -20.32
CA ILE A 169 23.67 -8.38 -20.29
C ILE A 169 23.04 -9.68 -19.75
N ASN A 170 23.50 -10.84 -20.22
CA ASN A 170 23.00 -12.13 -19.74
C ASN A 170 23.18 -12.29 -18.22
N ASP A 171 24.36 -11.94 -17.71
CA ASP A 171 24.69 -12.07 -16.29
C ASP A 171 23.90 -11.06 -15.43
N CYS A 172 23.75 -9.82 -15.92
CA CYS A 172 22.90 -8.81 -15.29
C CYS A 172 21.43 -9.24 -15.25
N LEU A 173 20.87 -9.65 -16.40
CA LEU A 173 19.49 -10.12 -16.48
C LEU A 173 19.27 -11.33 -15.60
N TYR A 174 20.16 -12.31 -15.61
CA TYR A 174 20.03 -13.47 -14.72
C TYR A 174 19.99 -13.05 -13.25
N THR A 175 20.88 -12.14 -12.85
CA THR A 175 20.93 -11.61 -11.48
C THR A 175 19.60 -10.92 -11.12
N LEU A 176 19.07 -10.07 -12.01
CA LEU A 176 17.80 -9.39 -11.80
C LEU A 176 16.62 -10.39 -11.77
N CYS A 177 16.57 -11.35 -12.70
CA CYS A 177 15.46 -12.29 -12.83
C CYS A 177 15.44 -13.35 -11.71
N THR A 178 16.59 -13.69 -11.13
CA THR A 178 16.70 -14.66 -10.03
C THR A 178 16.74 -14.03 -8.63
N GLY A 179 16.99 -12.73 -8.52
CA GLY A 179 17.03 -12.01 -7.24
C GLY A 179 15.68 -11.88 -6.51
N ARG A 180 14.59 -12.41 -7.05
CA ARG A 180 13.25 -12.44 -6.43
C ARG A 180 12.82 -11.03 -5.95
N TYR A 181 12.55 -10.87 -4.65
CA TYR A 181 12.18 -9.60 -4.04
C TYR A 181 13.33 -8.60 -3.98
N GLU A 182 14.58 -9.04 -4.06
CA GLU A 182 15.76 -8.17 -3.94
C GLU A 182 15.97 -7.31 -5.18
N SER A 183 15.55 -7.80 -6.35
CA SER A 183 15.61 -7.09 -7.63
C SER A 183 14.48 -6.07 -7.83
N LEU A 184 13.45 -6.10 -6.99
CA LEU A 184 12.36 -5.13 -7.02
C LEU A 184 12.74 -3.88 -6.25
N PRO A 185 12.19 -2.71 -6.59
CA PRO A 185 12.24 -1.56 -5.71
C PRO A 185 11.32 -1.72 -4.49
N TYR A 186 11.49 -0.83 -3.52
CA TYR A 186 10.47 -0.58 -2.51
C TYR A 186 9.25 0.09 -3.16
N ALA A 187 8.05 -0.14 -2.60
CA ALA A 187 6.88 0.63 -3.04
C ALA A 187 7.14 2.12 -2.82
N ASP A 188 6.54 2.97 -3.66
CA ASP A 188 6.77 4.42 -3.62
C ASP A 188 6.65 4.95 -2.19
N ALA A 189 7.77 5.51 -1.71
CA ALA A 189 7.95 5.97 -0.35
C ALA A 189 7.09 7.20 -0.02
N ASP A 190 6.44 7.80 -1.02
CA ASP A 190 5.56 8.94 -0.80
C ASP A 190 4.12 8.53 -0.44
N VAL A 191 3.66 7.34 -0.88
CA VAL A 191 2.27 6.89 -0.67
C VAL A 191 2.15 5.78 0.36
N ILE A 192 3.09 4.81 0.37
CA ILE A 192 3.01 3.61 1.23
C ILE A 192 4.18 3.62 2.20
N VAL A 193 4.06 4.51 3.18
CA VAL A 193 5.19 4.86 4.02
C VAL A 193 5.15 4.15 5.38
N ILE A 194 6.32 3.72 5.88
CA ILE A 194 6.43 3.02 7.18
C ILE A 194 5.82 3.84 8.34
N GLY A 195 5.81 5.17 8.23
CA GLY A 195 5.11 6.06 9.17
C GLY A 195 3.60 5.89 9.15
N VAL A 196 2.97 5.83 7.97
CA VAL A 196 1.51 5.59 7.85
C VAL A 196 1.15 4.23 8.46
N PHE A 197 1.96 3.21 8.18
CA PHE A 197 1.79 1.87 8.73
C PHE A 197 2.02 1.81 10.25
N SER A 198 3.01 2.54 10.76
CA SER A 198 3.28 2.63 12.19
C SER A 198 2.15 3.38 12.92
N SER A 199 1.66 4.48 12.33
CA SER A 199 0.51 5.23 12.83
C SER A 199 -0.76 4.42 12.86
N TYR A 200 -0.95 3.54 11.88
CA TYR A 200 -2.00 2.54 11.94
C TYR A 200 -1.84 1.63 13.18
N ILE A 201 -0.66 1.04 13.38
CA ILE A 201 -0.44 0.09 14.48
C ILE A 201 -0.67 0.78 15.82
N MET A 202 -0.17 2.01 15.95
CA MET A 202 -0.43 2.86 17.11
C MET A 202 -1.92 3.14 17.29
N GLN A 203 -2.65 3.45 16.22
CA GLN A 203 -4.08 3.68 16.28
C GLN A 203 -4.83 2.48 16.87
N CYS A 204 -4.57 1.28 16.36
CA CYS A 204 -5.16 0.05 16.89
C CYS A 204 -4.72 -0.25 18.33
N GLY A 205 -3.43 -0.07 18.62
CA GLY A 205 -2.86 -0.27 19.95
C GLY A 205 -3.47 0.68 20.98
N PHE A 206 -3.58 1.97 20.67
CA PHE A 206 -4.19 2.95 21.56
C PHE A 206 -5.68 2.71 21.77
N VAL A 207 -6.45 2.35 20.73
CA VAL A 207 -7.87 1.99 20.91
C VAL A 207 -8.02 0.80 21.86
N PHE A 208 -7.17 -0.23 21.69
CA PHE A 208 -7.14 -1.38 22.58
C PHE A 208 -6.84 -0.97 24.03
N LEU A 209 -5.80 -0.16 24.24
CA LEU A 209 -5.41 0.34 25.56
C LEU A 209 -6.52 1.19 26.19
N LEU A 210 -7.17 2.04 25.40
CA LEU A 210 -8.26 2.90 25.87
C LEU A 210 -9.50 2.07 26.25
N TRP A 211 -9.85 1.06 25.46
CA TRP A 211 -10.90 0.11 25.80
C TRP A 211 -10.59 -0.66 27.09
N ALA A 212 -9.35 -1.16 27.23
CA ALA A 212 -8.91 -1.88 28.42
C ALA A 212 -8.92 -0.97 29.66
N GLY A 213 -8.53 0.31 29.51
CA GLY A 213 -8.61 1.31 30.57
C GLY A 213 -10.04 1.56 31.04
N LEU A 214 -11.00 1.70 30.11
CA LEU A 214 -12.43 1.83 30.47
C LEU A 214 -12.93 0.59 31.22
N LEU A 215 -12.59 -0.62 30.75
CA LEU A 215 -12.94 -1.86 31.44
C LEU A 215 -12.37 -1.90 32.86
N ALA A 216 -11.11 -1.51 33.03
CA ALA A 216 -10.46 -1.44 34.33
C ALA A 216 -11.21 -0.46 35.27
N PHE A 217 -11.52 0.75 34.82
CA PHE A 217 -12.29 1.72 35.60
C PHE A 217 -13.67 1.18 36.00
N GLU A 218 -14.40 0.50 35.11
CA GLU A 218 -15.67 -0.12 35.44
C GLU A 218 -15.54 -1.21 36.52
N VAL A 219 -14.52 -2.07 36.42
CA VAL A 219 -14.27 -3.13 37.40
C VAL A 219 -13.88 -2.54 38.75
N PHE A 220 -13.00 -1.54 38.77
CA PHE A 220 -12.62 -0.84 39.99
C PHE A 220 -13.82 -0.17 40.65
N GLN A 221 -14.67 0.53 39.89
CA GLN A 221 -15.86 1.16 40.45
C GLN A 221 -16.87 0.15 41.00
N ARG A 222 -17.05 -1.02 40.36
CA ARG A 222 -17.93 -2.07 40.88
C ARG A 222 -17.42 -2.65 42.20
N LYS A 223 -16.10 -2.87 42.33
CA LYS A 223 -15.50 -3.35 43.58
C LYS A 223 -15.60 -2.34 44.72
N TRP A 224 -15.63 -1.05 44.40
CA TRP A 224 -15.65 0.04 45.39
C TRP A 224 -17.06 0.51 45.78
N LYS A 225 -18.13 0.00 45.14
CA LYS A 225 -19.48 0.23 45.65
C LYS A 225 -19.66 -0.52 46.97
N PRO A 226 -19.74 0.17 48.12
CA PRO A 226 -19.90 -0.50 49.40
C PRO A 226 -21.29 -1.13 49.43
N ASN A 227 -21.35 -2.45 49.69
CA ASN A 227 -22.61 -3.18 49.85
C ASN A 227 -23.28 -2.97 51.21
N SER A 228 -22.87 -1.97 51.99
CA SER A 228 -23.42 -1.72 53.33
C SER A 228 -24.05 -0.34 53.40
N PRO A 229 -25.37 -0.24 53.71
CA PRO A 229 -25.84 0.90 54.48
C PRO A 229 -25.24 0.76 55.89
N VAL A 230 -25.19 1.86 56.64
CA VAL A 230 -25.02 1.92 58.12
C VAL A 230 -23.66 2.42 58.64
N TRP A 231 -23.67 3.72 58.97
CA TRP A 231 -23.03 4.47 60.07
C TRP A 231 -21.73 5.26 59.80
N SER A 232 -21.90 6.58 59.98
CA SER A 232 -20.99 7.69 59.75
C SER A 232 -19.80 7.66 60.73
N THR A 233 -18.62 7.41 60.20
CA THR A 233 -17.33 7.45 60.90
C THR A 233 -16.31 8.24 60.08
N PRO A 234 -15.23 8.77 60.67
CA PRO A 234 -14.19 9.56 59.98
C PRO A 234 -13.61 8.92 58.69
N ASP A 235 -13.75 7.60 58.53
CA ASP A 235 -13.49 6.87 57.28
C ASP A 235 -14.31 7.36 56.07
N GLU A 236 -15.43 8.06 56.27
CA GLU A 236 -16.25 8.66 55.20
C GLU A 236 -15.54 9.84 54.51
N ALA A 237 -14.79 10.66 55.23
CA ALA A 237 -14.05 11.78 54.63
C ALA A 237 -12.92 11.28 53.73
N GLU A 238 -12.23 10.21 54.14
CA GLU A 238 -11.20 9.57 53.33
C GLU A 238 -11.81 8.85 52.10
N LYS A 239 -12.96 8.18 52.26
CA LYS A 239 -13.69 7.55 51.14
C LYS A 239 -14.22 8.58 50.14
N ALA A 240 -14.80 9.69 50.59
CA ALA A 240 -15.28 10.77 49.72
C ALA A 240 -14.13 11.42 48.93
N THR A 241 -12.96 11.58 49.56
CA THR A 241 -11.76 12.10 48.90
C THR A 241 -11.23 11.13 47.83
N LYS A 242 -11.21 9.82 48.12
CA LYS A 242 -10.81 8.78 47.15
C LYS A 242 -11.79 8.68 45.98
N GLU A 243 -13.10 8.78 46.22
CA GLU A 243 -14.11 8.76 45.17
C GLU A 243 -14.00 9.99 44.26
N THR A 244 -13.75 11.18 44.84
CA THR A 244 -13.52 12.42 44.10
C THR A 244 -12.27 12.32 43.21
N LYS A 245 -11.19 11.71 43.73
CA LYS A 245 -9.96 11.46 42.97
C LYS A 245 -10.19 10.48 41.82
N ALA A 246 -10.89 9.37 42.05
CA ALA A 246 -11.22 8.39 41.01
C ALA A 246 -12.07 8.99 39.88
N ARG A 247 -13.05 9.83 40.21
CA ARG A 247 -13.85 10.57 39.21
C ARG A 247 -13.01 11.56 38.41
N LYS A 248 -12.02 12.21 39.04
CA LYS A 248 -11.09 13.12 38.35
C LYS A 248 -10.25 12.37 37.30
N HIS A 249 -9.65 11.24 37.67
CA HIS A 249 -8.91 10.38 36.74
C HIS A 249 -9.79 9.87 35.59
N GLN A 250 -11.02 9.45 35.89
CA GLN A 250 -11.96 9.02 34.84
C GLN A 250 -12.28 10.15 33.87
N ASN A 251 -12.49 11.39 34.35
CA ASN A 251 -12.76 12.54 33.49
C ASN A 251 -11.55 12.90 32.63
N ALA A 252 -10.33 12.88 33.18
CA ALA A 252 -9.09 13.08 32.40
C ALA A 252 -8.95 12.01 31.31
N PHE A 253 -9.24 10.75 31.64
CA PHE A 253 -9.21 9.65 30.69
C PHE A 253 -10.25 9.78 29.57
N ILE A 254 -11.47 10.20 29.87
CA ILE A 254 -12.50 10.46 28.85
C ILE A 254 -12.07 11.63 27.96
N LYS A 255 -11.44 12.67 28.52
CA LYS A 255 -10.89 13.78 27.73
C LYS A 255 -9.78 13.30 26.78
N LEU A 256 -8.87 12.43 27.24
CA LEU A 256 -7.90 11.76 26.37
C LEU A 256 -8.59 11.00 25.24
N LEU A 257 -9.61 10.19 25.55
CA LEU A 257 -10.37 9.42 24.55
C LEU A 257 -11.00 10.34 23.48
N LEU A 258 -11.52 11.49 23.89
CA LEU A 258 -12.10 12.50 23.00
C LEU A 258 -11.05 13.11 22.06
N GLU A 259 -9.93 13.59 22.61
CA GLU A 259 -8.85 14.21 21.82
C GLU A 259 -8.17 13.19 20.89
N PHE A 260 -8.00 11.96 21.36
CA PHE A 260 -7.52 10.85 20.55
C PHE A 260 -8.47 10.57 19.38
N HIS A 261 -9.79 10.50 19.61
CA HIS A 261 -10.78 10.31 18.53
C HIS A 261 -10.71 11.42 17.47
N LYS A 262 -10.57 12.67 17.89
CA LYS A 262 -10.40 13.80 16.95
C LYS A 262 -9.13 13.62 16.12
N ALA A 263 -7.99 13.32 16.76
CA ALA A 263 -6.73 13.07 16.08
C ALA A 263 -6.85 11.90 15.08
N GLN A 264 -7.51 10.80 15.45
CA GLN A 264 -7.80 9.67 14.56
C GLN A 264 -8.59 10.09 13.32
N CYS A 265 -9.67 10.86 13.50
CA CYS A 265 -10.50 11.33 12.40
C CYS A 265 -9.75 12.29 11.47
N TYR A 266 -8.94 13.22 12.01
CA TYR A 266 -8.13 14.12 11.18
C TYR A 266 -7.07 13.36 10.40
N PHE A 267 -6.32 12.47 11.08
CA PHE A 267 -5.32 11.63 10.43
C PHE A 267 -5.92 10.78 9.30
N SER A 268 -7.00 10.05 9.61
CA SER A 268 -7.70 9.23 8.65
C SER A 268 -8.26 10.06 7.49
N GLY A 269 -8.93 11.18 7.79
CA GLY A 269 -9.51 12.06 6.79
C GLY A 269 -8.45 12.59 5.82
N THR A 270 -7.30 13.05 6.33
CA THR A 270 -6.18 13.50 5.49
C THR A 270 -5.66 12.38 4.60
N LEU A 271 -5.52 11.15 5.11
CA LEU A 271 -5.09 10.01 4.30
C LEU A 271 -6.09 9.67 3.18
N GLN A 272 -7.39 9.72 3.46
CA GLN A 272 -8.40 9.46 2.44
C GLN A 272 -8.42 10.56 1.38
N ILE A 273 -8.29 11.84 1.76
CA ILE A 273 -8.17 12.96 0.80
C ILE A 273 -6.92 12.77 -0.05
N ALA A 274 -5.76 12.48 0.56
CA ALA A 274 -4.52 12.24 -0.16
C ALA A 274 -4.66 11.07 -1.15
N SER A 275 -5.34 9.99 -0.74
CA SER A 275 -5.62 8.84 -1.61
C SER A 275 -6.48 9.22 -2.81
N LEU A 276 -7.50 10.06 -2.63
CA LEU A 276 -8.33 10.57 -3.72
C LEU A 276 -7.54 11.48 -4.66
N SER A 277 -6.73 12.39 -4.11
CA SER A 277 -5.89 13.32 -4.87
C SER A 277 -4.78 12.62 -5.66
N TYR A 278 -4.32 11.46 -5.19
CA TYR A 278 -3.33 10.64 -5.90
C TYR A 278 -3.90 9.99 -7.18
N GLY A 279 -5.21 10.06 -7.43
CA GLY A 279 -5.83 9.50 -8.63
C GLY A 279 -6.27 8.05 -8.45
N VAL A 280 -6.92 7.74 -7.32
CA VAL A 280 -7.39 6.39 -6.95
C VAL A 280 -8.14 5.64 -8.06
N PHE A 281 -8.78 6.36 -8.98
CA PHE A 281 -9.54 5.80 -10.09
C PHE A 281 -8.69 5.07 -11.14
N GLU A 282 -7.43 5.46 -11.30
CA GLU A 282 -6.48 4.83 -12.25
C GLU A 282 -5.36 4.09 -11.50
N THR A 283 -5.52 3.89 -10.20
CA THR A 283 -4.44 3.34 -9.38
C THR A 283 -4.13 1.89 -9.68
N ASP A 284 -2.85 1.60 -9.57
CA ASP A 284 -2.33 0.25 -9.70
C ASP A 284 -2.86 -0.67 -8.61
N ILE A 285 -2.93 -1.95 -8.95
CA ILE A 285 -3.32 -3.03 -8.04
C ILE A 285 -2.43 -3.02 -6.77
N LEU A 286 -1.17 -2.58 -6.89
CA LEU A 286 -0.25 -2.39 -5.76
C LEU A 286 -0.79 -1.41 -4.74
N VAL A 287 -1.05 -0.19 -5.21
CA VAL A 287 -1.54 0.91 -4.40
C VAL A 287 -2.88 0.50 -3.80
N THR A 288 -3.70 -0.19 -4.59
CA THR A 288 -4.96 -0.77 -4.14
C THR A 288 -4.81 -1.73 -2.95
N PHE A 289 -3.92 -2.73 -3.05
CA PHE A 289 -3.71 -3.71 -1.97
C PHE A 289 -3.25 -3.07 -0.66
N MET A 290 -2.48 -1.99 -0.74
CA MET A 290 -1.94 -1.29 0.42
C MET A 290 -2.92 -0.25 1.00
N LEU A 291 -3.66 0.45 0.14
CA LEU A 291 -4.62 1.46 0.56
C LEU A 291 -5.91 0.86 1.14
N ILE A 292 -6.30 -0.38 0.78
CA ILE A 292 -7.53 -0.99 1.34
C ILE A 292 -7.45 -1.20 2.87
N PRO A 293 -6.39 -1.81 3.43
CA PRO A 293 -6.19 -1.85 4.88
C PRO A 293 -6.19 -0.46 5.54
N LEU A 294 -5.69 0.57 4.84
CA LEU A 294 -5.69 1.95 5.30
C LEU A 294 -7.09 2.59 5.27
N ALA A 295 -7.88 2.35 4.22
CA ALA A 295 -9.26 2.80 4.12
C ALA A 295 -10.13 2.15 5.21
N THR A 296 -9.96 0.85 5.45
CA THR A 296 -10.64 0.15 6.55
C THR A 296 -10.22 0.65 7.93
N ASN A 297 -9.04 1.25 8.08
CA ASN A 297 -8.59 1.87 9.33
C ASN A 297 -9.38 3.14 9.66
N GLY A 298 -9.77 3.88 8.63
CA GLY A 298 -10.64 5.03 8.76
C GLY A 298 -12.07 4.69 9.16
N VAL A 299 -12.40 3.40 9.19
CA VAL A 299 -13.71 2.86 9.55
C VAL A 299 -13.65 2.17 10.90
N LEU A 300 -12.89 1.09 11.03
CA LEU A 300 -12.99 0.18 12.18
C LEU A 300 -12.59 0.85 13.52
N PRO A 301 -11.33 1.27 13.74
CA PRO A 301 -10.95 1.90 15.00
C PRO A 301 -11.64 3.24 15.25
N VAL A 302 -11.95 4.04 14.21
CA VAL A 302 -12.71 5.29 14.36
C VAL A 302 -14.10 5.02 14.93
N ILE A 303 -14.83 4.06 14.36
CA ILE A 303 -16.17 3.71 14.85
C ILE A 303 -16.09 3.04 16.23
N PHE A 304 -15.05 2.26 16.51
CA PHE A 304 -14.86 1.66 17.82
C PHE A 304 -14.64 2.73 18.90
N THR A 305 -13.74 3.70 18.68
CA THR A 305 -13.54 4.82 19.60
C THR A 305 -14.81 5.64 19.77
N TYR A 306 -15.57 5.86 18.69
CA TYR A 306 -16.88 6.53 18.79
C TYR A 306 -17.87 5.74 19.66
N LEU A 307 -17.93 4.41 19.51
CA LEU A 307 -18.76 3.55 20.38
C LEU A 307 -18.37 3.70 21.86
N LEU A 308 -17.07 3.75 22.17
CA LEU A 308 -16.57 3.99 23.54
C LEU A 308 -17.03 5.35 24.08
N LEU A 309 -16.95 6.41 23.26
CA LEU A 309 -17.39 7.76 23.64
C LEU A 309 -18.89 7.84 23.88
N VAL A 310 -19.68 7.13 23.08
CA VAL A 310 -21.14 7.04 23.25
C VAL A 310 -21.49 6.32 24.54
N HIS A 311 -20.80 5.21 24.85
CA HIS A 311 -20.98 4.48 26.11
C HIS A 311 -20.65 5.36 27.34
N CYS A 312 -19.62 6.19 27.25
CA CYS A 312 -19.28 7.17 28.28
C CYS A 312 -20.24 8.38 28.35
N GLY A 313 -21.22 8.49 27.44
CA GLY A 313 -22.17 9.60 27.40
C GLY A 313 -21.55 10.95 26.98
N ARG A 314 -20.37 10.94 26.36
CA ARG A 314 -19.58 12.15 26.04
C ARG A 314 -19.48 12.42 24.54
N ALA A 315 -20.31 11.77 23.74
CA ALA A 315 -20.39 11.99 22.30
C ALA A 315 -21.10 13.32 21.98
N THR A 316 -20.31 14.35 21.74
CA THR A 316 -20.75 15.68 21.31
C THR A 316 -21.14 15.71 19.82
N VAL A 317 -21.78 16.79 19.36
CA VAL A 317 -22.31 16.90 17.99
C VAL A 317 -21.19 17.04 16.96
N ASP A 318 -20.14 17.80 17.29
CA ASP A 318 -18.91 17.96 16.50
C ASP A 318 -18.23 16.61 16.26
N VAL A 319 -18.04 15.80 17.31
CA VAL A 319 -17.45 14.46 17.21
C VAL A 319 -18.28 13.56 16.31
N ARG A 320 -19.60 13.62 16.44
CA ARG A 320 -20.51 12.83 15.61
C ARG A 320 -20.39 13.22 14.14
N LEU A 321 -20.43 14.52 13.84
CA LEU A 321 -20.29 15.02 12.48
C LEU A 321 -18.94 14.60 11.89
N LEU A 322 -17.86 14.81 12.65
CA LEU A 322 -16.51 14.42 12.26
C LEU A 322 -16.40 12.92 11.97
N THR A 323 -17.01 12.08 12.81
CA THR A 323 -17.05 10.61 12.62
C THR A 323 -17.79 10.23 11.35
N ILE A 324 -18.97 10.83 11.10
CA ILE A 324 -19.77 10.56 9.90
C ILE A 324 -19.01 10.99 8.65
N THR A 325 -18.42 12.19 8.64
CA THR A 325 -17.63 12.68 7.51
C THR A 325 -16.43 11.77 7.23
N CYS A 326 -15.68 11.38 8.27
CA CYS A 326 -14.56 10.45 8.13
C CYS A 326 -15.00 9.08 7.61
N TRP A 327 -16.13 8.55 8.10
CA TRP A 327 -16.69 7.28 7.65
C TRP A 327 -17.14 7.33 6.18
N ILE A 328 -17.86 8.39 5.75
CA ILE A 328 -18.28 8.56 4.35
C ILE A 328 -17.05 8.58 3.45
N LEU A 329 -16.07 9.41 3.79
CA LEU A 329 -14.86 9.57 3.00
C LEU A 329 -14.07 8.25 2.89
N SER A 330 -13.89 7.55 4.01
CA SER A 330 -13.22 6.24 4.05
C SER A 330 -14.01 5.17 3.28
N THR A 331 -15.34 5.24 3.30
CA THR A 331 -16.21 4.33 2.55
C THR A 331 -16.11 4.56 1.05
N ILE A 332 -16.08 5.81 0.59
CA ILE A 332 -15.89 6.16 -0.82
C ILE A 332 -14.56 5.58 -1.32
N VAL A 333 -13.46 5.90 -0.63
CA VAL A 333 -12.13 5.39 -1.00
C VAL A 333 -12.10 3.86 -0.96
N TYR A 334 -12.64 3.25 0.10
CA TYR A 334 -12.69 1.80 0.22
C TYR A 334 -13.38 1.12 -0.96
N TRP A 335 -14.56 1.60 -1.37
CA TRP A 335 -15.31 0.95 -2.46
C TRP A 335 -14.67 1.17 -3.84
N ILE A 336 -14.09 2.35 -4.11
CA ILE A 336 -13.33 2.59 -5.35
C ILE A 336 -12.13 1.63 -5.44
N LEU A 337 -11.41 1.46 -4.33
CA LEU A 337 -10.30 0.52 -4.28
C LEU A 337 -10.78 -0.93 -4.40
N TYR A 338 -11.88 -1.27 -3.73
CA TYR A 338 -12.42 -2.62 -3.74
C TYR A 338 -12.91 -3.04 -5.13
N THR A 339 -13.50 -2.13 -5.91
CA THR A 339 -13.91 -2.44 -7.29
C THR A 339 -12.74 -2.83 -8.19
N ASN A 340 -11.55 -2.27 -7.95
CA ASN A 340 -10.33 -2.64 -8.68
C ASN A 340 -9.79 -4.04 -8.30
N LEU A 341 -10.22 -4.62 -7.17
CA LEU A 341 -9.84 -5.98 -6.76
C LEU A 341 -10.76 -7.10 -7.27
N ILE A 342 -12.03 -6.79 -7.59
CA ILE A 342 -13.04 -7.79 -8.00
C ILE A 342 -12.64 -8.60 -9.26
N PRO A 343 -12.04 -8.04 -10.33
CA PRO A 343 -11.83 -8.80 -11.59
C PRO A 343 -10.79 -9.94 -11.53
N ILE A 344 -10.18 -10.22 -10.37
CA ILE A 344 -9.06 -11.17 -10.18
C ILE A 344 -9.53 -12.62 -9.93
N ASP A 345 -10.81 -12.98 -10.16
CA ASP A 345 -11.34 -14.26 -9.67
C ASP A 345 -11.00 -15.50 -10.54
N SER A 346 -10.63 -15.33 -11.82
CA SER A 346 -10.23 -16.47 -12.67
C SER A 346 -8.75 -16.86 -12.46
N ASN A 347 -8.43 -18.16 -12.50
CA ASN A 347 -7.05 -18.65 -12.31
C ASN A 347 -6.05 -18.08 -13.34
N VAL A 348 -6.52 -17.79 -14.55
CA VAL A 348 -5.74 -17.15 -15.61
C VAL A 348 -5.47 -15.68 -15.22
N ASN A 349 -6.50 -14.93 -14.81
CA ASN A 349 -6.35 -13.52 -14.40
C ASN A 349 -5.45 -13.33 -13.18
N LYS A 350 -5.38 -14.30 -12.25
CA LYS A 350 -4.51 -14.22 -11.07
C LYS A 350 -3.04 -14.13 -11.44
N THR A 351 -2.56 -14.99 -12.33
CA THR A 351 -1.14 -14.98 -12.72
C THR A 351 -0.78 -13.67 -13.44
N HIS A 352 -1.66 -13.20 -14.32
CA HIS A 352 -1.46 -11.95 -15.04
C HIS A 352 -1.50 -10.72 -14.12
N ALA A 353 -2.45 -10.64 -13.19
CA ALA A 353 -2.54 -9.55 -12.22
C ALA A 353 -1.28 -9.44 -11.36
N TYR A 354 -0.70 -10.59 -10.95
CA TYR A 354 0.54 -10.60 -10.17
C TYR A 354 1.77 -10.21 -10.98
N GLN A 355 1.86 -10.61 -12.24
CA GLN A 355 2.94 -10.16 -13.13
C GLN A 355 2.84 -8.66 -13.39
N GLN A 356 1.65 -8.16 -13.69
CA GLN A 356 1.40 -6.72 -13.85
C GLN A 356 1.78 -5.94 -12.59
N PHE A 357 1.43 -6.44 -11.41
CA PHE A 357 1.83 -5.83 -10.14
C PHE A 357 3.36 -5.70 -10.01
N MET A 358 4.11 -6.74 -10.36
CA MET A 358 5.57 -6.74 -10.28
C MET A 358 6.20 -5.79 -11.30
N TYR A 359 5.69 -5.77 -12.52
CA TYR A 359 6.18 -4.90 -13.58
C TYR A 359 5.86 -3.44 -13.30
N LYS A 360 4.67 -3.12 -12.78
CA LYS A 360 4.35 -1.75 -12.39
C LYS A 360 5.17 -1.26 -11.20
N LEU A 361 5.41 -2.12 -10.20
CA LEU A 361 6.31 -1.81 -9.09
C LEU A 361 7.71 -1.39 -9.55
N SER A 362 8.22 -2.06 -10.58
CA SER A 362 9.57 -1.85 -11.13
C SER A 362 9.57 -0.96 -12.37
N ALA A 363 8.45 -0.28 -12.65
CA ALA A 363 8.34 0.64 -13.76
C ALA A 363 9.21 1.87 -13.54
N ILE A 364 10.07 2.19 -14.50
CA ILE A 364 10.97 3.34 -14.41
C ILE A 364 11.04 4.11 -15.74
N PRO A 365 11.29 5.43 -15.72
CA PRO A 365 11.35 6.24 -16.95
C PRO A 365 12.39 5.74 -17.95
N ALA A 366 13.52 5.21 -17.48
CA ALA A 366 14.58 4.65 -18.33
C ALA A 366 14.11 3.47 -19.21
N CYS A 367 13.04 2.78 -18.79
CA CYS A 367 12.41 1.68 -19.51
C CYS A 367 11.11 2.13 -20.22
N GLY A 368 10.89 3.43 -20.38
CA GLY A 368 9.66 3.97 -20.95
C GLY A 368 8.43 3.75 -20.07
N ASN A 369 8.59 3.88 -18.76
CA ASN A 369 7.57 3.60 -17.74
C ASN A 369 7.13 2.12 -17.67
N ASN A 370 7.98 1.22 -18.14
CA ASN A 370 7.83 -0.23 -17.99
C ASN A 370 8.94 -0.81 -17.12
N SER A 371 8.93 -2.12 -16.91
CA SER A 371 9.91 -2.81 -16.09
C SER A 371 10.94 -3.56 -16.92
N ALA A 372 12.21 -3.48 -16.53
CA ALA A 372 13.24 -4.36 -17.05
C ALA A 372 12.97 -5.84 -16.72
N LEU A 373 12.21 -6.15 -15.67
CA LEU A 373 11.84 -7.52 -15.33
C LEU A 373 10.82 -8.13 -16.31
N ALA A 374 10.19 -7.31 -17.15
CA ALA A 374 9.28 -7.78 -18.20
C ALA A 374 10.00 -8.61 -19.27
N VAL A 375 11.33 -8.46 -19.40
CA VAL A 375 12.14 -9.20 -20.38
C VAL A 375 12.77 -10.49 -19.80
N CYS A 376 12.41 -10.86 -18.56
CA CYS A 376 12.92 -12.07 -17.93
C CYS A 376 12.40 -13.34 -18.66
N PRO A 377 13.30 -14.24 -19.12
CA PRO A 377 12.92 -15.40 -19.95
C PRO A 377 12.04 -16.40 -19.20
N ASN A 378 12.31 -16.58 -17.90
CA ASN A 378 11.39 -17.22 -16.99
C ASN A 378 10.67 -16.13 -16.22
N ASN A 379 9.35 -16.03 -16.40
CA ASN A 379 8.49 -15.21 -15.54
C ASN A 379 8.95 -15.38 -14.11
N LEU A 380 9.23 -14.28 -13.38
CA LEU A 380 9.67 -14.37 -11.98
C LEU A 380 8.73 -15.34 -11.27
N ALA A 381 9.23 -16.54 -10.99
CA ALA A 381 8.52 -17.56 -10.24
C ALA A 381 8.60 -17.16 -8.76
N LEU A 382 8.30 -15.89 -8.47
CA LEU A 382 7.93 -15.50 -7.13
C LEU A 382 6.77 -16.38 -6.73
N THR A 383 6.92 -16.98 -5.56
CA THR A 383 5.94 -17.83 -4.90
C THR A 383 4.55 -17.17 -5.03
N LYS A 384 3.72 -17.72 -5.92
CA LYS A 384 2.35 -17.26 -6.16
C LYS A 384 1.47 -17.43 -4.91
N GLU A 385 1.83 -18.41 -4.08
CA GLU A 385 1.11 -18.81 -2.88
C GLU A 385 0.95 -17.72 -1.80
N PRO A 386 2.01 -17.05 -1.30
CA PRO A 386 1.87 -15.99 -0.30
C PRO A 386 1.00 -14.84 -0.79
N LEU A 387 1.11 -14.49 -2.07
CA LEU A 387 0.37 -13.37 -2.66
C LEU A 387 -1.10 -13.73 -2.91
N ASP A 388 -1.40 -14.96 -3.34
CA ASP A 388 -2.78 -15.45 -3.46
C ASP A 388 -3.45 -15.66 -2.10
N LYS A 389 -2.70 -16.11 -1.09
CA LYS A 389 -3.19 -16.16 0.30
C LYS A 389 -3.49 -14.76 0.83
N ALA A 390 -2.62 -13.80 0.54
CA ALA A 390 -2.81 -12.40 0.90
C ALA A 390 -4.03 -11.78 0.23
N SER A 391 -4.16 -11.95 -1.09
CA SER A 391 -5.28 -11.44 -1.87
C SER A 391 -6.63 -11.98 -1.36
N ARG A 392 -6.71 -13.31 -1.13
CA ARG A 392 -7.91 -13.93 -0.54
C ARG A 392 -8.26 -13.38 0.83
N LYS A 393 -7.26 -13.15 1.70
CA LYS A 393 -7.49 -12.55 3.02
C LYS A 393 -8.05 -11.14 2.90
N VAL A 394 -7.47 -10.28 2.05
CA VAL A 394 -7.96 -8.91 1.82
C VAL A 394 -9.40 -8.97 1.32
N ARG A 395 -9.66 -9.72 0.25
CA ARG A 395 -10.99 -9.82 -0.38
C ARG A 395 -12.08 -10.31 0.57
N ASN A 396 -11.77 -11.24 1.46
CA ASN A 396 -12.78 -11.82 2.34
C ASN A 396 -12.93 -11.05 3.66
N LEU A 397 -11.84 -10.57 4.26
CA LEU A 397 -11.87 -9.97 5.59
C LEU A 397 -12.31 -8.49 5.57
N THR A 398 -11.90 -7.72 4.55
CA THR A 398 -12.16 -6.28 4.54
C THR A 398 -13.65 -5.93 4.37
N PRO A 399 -14.46 -6.65 3.57
CA PRO A 399 -15.90 -6.39 3.51
C PRO A 399 -16.59 -6.74 4.82
N ILE A 400 -16.19 -7.83 5.48
CA ILE A 400 -16.76 -8.23 6.78
C ILE A 400 -16.52 -7.13 7.82
N ILE A 401 -15.28 -6.63 7.90
CA ILE A 401 -14.89 -5.53 8.80
C ILE A 401 -15.73 -4.28 8.49
N TRP A 402 -15.86 -3.91 7.21
CA TRP A 402 -16.61 -2.72 6.80
C TRP A 402 -18.11 -2.83 7.09
N VAL A 403 -18.75 -3.95 6.74
CA VAL A 403 -20.19 -4.19 6.96
C VAL A 403 -20.51 -4.14 8.45
N PHE A 404 -19.73 -4.87 9.27
CA PHE A 404 -19.93 -4.91 10.71
C PHE A 404 -19.81 -3.51 11.34
N SER A 405 -18.72 -2.79 11.02
CA SER A 405 -18.48 -1.46 11.60
C SER A 405 -19.57 -0.46 11.18
N THR A 406 -19.97 -0.49 9.91
CA THR A 406 -21.03 0.37 9.37
C THR A 406 -22.37 0.08 10.04
N PHE A 407 -22.72 -1.20 10.21
CA PHE A 407 -23.94 -1.61 10.91
C PHE A 407 -23.98 -1.07 12.35
N VAL A 408 -22.87 -1.18 13.09
CA VAL A 408 -22.79 -0.62 14.45
C VAL A 408 -22.92 0.90 14.44
N LEU A 409 -22.23 1.60 13.55
CA LEU A 409 -22.35 3.06 13.45
C LEU A 409 -23.80 3.49 13.20
N LEU A 410 -24.47 2.91 12.22
CA LEU A 410 -25.87 3.21 11.90
C LEU A 410 -26.80 2.89 13.07
N SER A 411 -26.57 1.77 13.77
CA SER A 411 -27.34 1.39 14.96
C SER A 411 -27.19 2.41 16.09
N VAL A 412 -25.96 2.86 16.35
CA VAL A 412 -25.65 3.86 17.38
C VAL A 412 -26.27 5.22 17.03
N LEU A 413 -26.13 5.66 15.78
CA LEU A 413 -26.73 6.91 15.31
C LEU A 413 -28.26 6.87 15.33
N GLY A 414 -28.85 5.77 14.88
CA GLY A 414 -30.29 5.52 14.91
C GLY A 414 -30.84 5.57 16.33
N PHE A 415 -30.17 4.89 17.28
CA PHE A 415 -30.55 4.90 18.69
C PHE A 415 -30.51 6.32 19.29
N GLN A 416 -29.47 7.09 18.99
CA GLN A 416 -29.36 8.48 19.46
C GLN A 416 -30.41 9.40 18.82
N GLY A 417 -30.71 9.23 17.53
CA GLY A 417 -31.74 9.97 16.81
C GLY A 417 -33.13 9.68 17.37
N PHE A 418 -33.45 8.40 17.57
CA PHE A 418 -34.69 7.94 18.17
C PHE A 418 -34.88 8.52 19.57
N ARG A 419 -33.85 8.47 20.43
CA ARG A 419 -33.91 9.04 21.79
C ARG A 419 -34.18 10.54 21.77
N ARG A 420 -33.57 11.30 20.84
CA ARG A 420 -33.84 12.74 20.67
C ARG A 420 -35.26 13.02 20.21
N PHE A 421 -35.76 12.22 19.26
CA PHE A 421 -37.12 12.35 18.74
C PHE A 421 -38.17 12.12 19.84
N TYR A 422 -38.01 11.07 20.64
CA TYR A 422 -38.91 10.79 21.76
C TYR A 422 -38.86 11.89 22.85
N LYS A 423 -37.67 12.41 23.17
CA LYS A 423 -37.54 13.52 24.12
C LYS A 423 -38.26 14.78 23.63
N ARG A 424 -38.16 15.11 22.33
CA ARG A 424 -38.91 16.23 21.74
C ARG A 424 -40.42 16.03 21.80
N LYS A 425 -40.91 14.81 21.51
CA LYS A 425 -42.34 14.50 21.59
C LYS A 425 -42.89 14.61 23.02
N SER A 426 -42.12 14.18 24.02
CA SER A 426 -42.50 14.30 25.43
C SER A 426 -42.53 15.76 25.91
N HIS A 427 -41.57 16.61 25.53
CA HIS A 427 -41.62 18.04 25.86
C HIS A 427 -42.73 18.79 25.12
N GLY A 428 -43.04 18.43 23.87
CA GLY A 428 -44.18 19.01 23.15
C GLY A 428 -45.54 18.76 23.83
N TYR A 429 -45.67 17.65 24.56
CA TYR A 429 -46.88 17.34 25.33
C TYR A 429 -46.93 18.07 26.69
N SER A 430 -45.79 18.24 27.38
CA SER A 430 -45.74 18.98 28.66
C SER A 430 -45.90 20.50 28.50
N ILE A 431 -45.42 21.10 27.41
CA ILE A 431 -45.53 22.56 27.18
C ILE A 431 -47.00 22.97 26.93
N ALA A 432 -47.86 22.06 26.46
CA ALA A 432 -49.30 22.31 26.36
C ALA A 432 -50.03 22.24 27.73
N SER A 433 -49.42 21.63 28.74
CA SER A 433 -50.05 21.41 30.06
C SER A 433 -49.58 22.37 31.15
N ASN A 434 -48.37 22.92 31.08
CA ASN A 434 -47.79 23.73 32.17
C ASN A 434 -47.38 25.14 31.71
N LYS A 435 -48.32 25.91 31.14
CA LYS A 435 -48.11 27.34 30.86
C LYS A 435 -48.47 28.26 32.06
N SER A 436 -48.56 27.73 33.28
CA SER A 436 -48.98 28.51 34.45
C SER A 436 -48.00 28.58 35.62
N GLU A 437 -46.92 27.80 35.68
CA GLU A 437 -46.01 27.83 36.84
C GLU A 437 -44.64 27.24 36.45
N GLN A 438 -43.55 27.99 36.68
CA GLN A 438 -42.12 27.63 36.53
C GLN A 438 -41.37 28.32 35.39
N GLU A 439 -41.34 29.65 35.44
CA GLU A 439 -40.09 30.39 35.24
C GLU A 439 -39.34 30.42 36.58
N ALA A 440 -38.01 30.32 36.55
CA ALA A 440 -37.09 30.34 37.70
C ALA A 440 -36.97 29.03 38.52
N GLN A 441 -36.34 28.01 37.93
CA GLN A 441 -35.27 27.25 38.59
C GLN A 441 -34.63 26.21 37.66
N ASN A 442 -33.29 26.17 37.68
CA ASN A 442 -32.39 25.10 37.20
C ASN A 442 -31.92 25.12 35.74
N GLU A 443 -30.91 25.97 35.51
CA GLU A 443 -30.02 25.91 34.34
C GLU A 443 -28.80 24.96 34.53
N ASP A 444 -28.63 24.29 35.69
CA ASP A 444 -27.43 23.48 35.98
C ASP A 444 -27.63 21.95 36.04
N SER A 445 -28.83 21.44 35.78
CA SER A 445 -29.06 19.99 35.74
C SER A 445 -28.83 19.41 34.34
N ASN A 446 -27.60 19.55 33.82
CA ASN A 446 -27.03 18.62 32.82
C ASN A 446 -26.75 17.24 33.46
N GLN A 447 -27.69 16.76 34.26
CA GLN A 447 -27.69 15.43 34.83
C GLN A 447 -27.94 14.48 33.66
N THR A 448 -26.84 13.98 33.15
CA THR A 448 -26.76 13.01 32.07
C THR A 448 -27.34 11.72 32.65
N TYR A 449 -28.65 11.54 32.52
CA TYR A 449 -29.34 10.30 32.89
C TYR A 449 -28.76 9.17 32.02
N THR A 450 -27.77 8.49 32.61
CA THR A 450 -27.22 7.21 32.17
C THR A 450 -28.29 6.15 32.43
N LEU A 451 -29.24 6.06 31.50
CA LEU A 451 -30.26 5.02 31.52
C LEU A 451 -29.59 3.70 31.15
N ARG A 452 -28.98 3.08 32.16
CA ARG A 452 -28.33 1.78 32.15
C ARG A 452 -29.40 0.69 32.06
N SER A 453 -30.07 0.59 30.93
CA SER A 453 -30.86 -0.60 30.60
C SER A 453 -29.88 -1.77 30.46
N GLY A 454 -30.09 -2.85 31.23
CA GLY A 454 -29.21 -4.03 31.20
C GLY A 454 -29.00 -4.62 29.80
N TYR A 455 -30.03 -4.52 28.94
CA TYR A 455 -29.98 -4.96 27.55
C TYR A 455 -28.99 -4.14 26.69
N SER A 456 -28.92 -2.82 26.94
CA SER A 456 -27.97 -1.94 26.26
C SER A 456 -26.51 -2.23 26.63
N SER A 457 -26.27 -2.78 27.84
CA SER A 457 -24.92 -3.12 28.28
C SER A 457 -24.40 -4.40 27.61
N ALA A 458 -25.23 -5.44 27.47
CA ALA A 458 -24.82 -6.70 26.84
C ALA A 458 -24.45 -6.49 25.36
N LEU A 459 -25.26 -5.73 24.62
CA LEU A 459 -24.99 -5.42 23.21
C LEU A 459 -23.69 -4.63 23.02
N TYR A 460 -23.40 -3.68 23.90
CA TYR A 460 -22.14 -2.93 23.88
C TYR A 460 -20.91 -3.83 24.05
N TRP A 461 -20.96 -4.76 25.02
CA TRP A 461 -19.85 -5.70 25.25
C TRP A 461 -19.66 -6.65 24.09
N LEU A 462 -20.74 -7.19 23.53
CA LEU A 462 -20.68 -8.03 22.35
C LEU A 462 -20.06 -7.27 21.16
N ALA A 463 -20.55 -6.06 20.88
CA ALA A 463 -20.00 -5.22 19.82
C ALA A 463 -18.51 -4.93 20.04
N SER A 464 -18.11 -4.59 21.28
CA SER A 464 -16.71 -4.31 21.62
C SER A 464 -15.80 -5.51 21.40
N ILE A 465 -16.22 -6.73 21.77
CA ILE A 465 -15.46 -7.96 21.51
C ILE A 465 -15.32 -8.21 20.00
N CYS A 466 -16.38 -8.00 19.22
CA CYS A 466 -16.32 -8.09 17.76
C CYS A 466 -15.37 -7.04 17.16
N PHE A 467 -15.32 -5.80 17.68
CA PHE A 467 -14.34 -4.80 17.27
C PHE A 467 -12.91 -5.22 17.58
N LEU A 468 -12.66 -5.81 18.75
CA LEU A 468 -11.35 -6.36 19.11
C LEU A 468 -10.90 -7.48 18.16
N ALA A 469 -11.83 -8.38 17.82
CA ALA A 469 -11.59 -9.40 16.81
C ALA A 469 -11.29 -8.76 15.44
N GLY A 470 -12.04 -7.72 15.07
CA GLY A 470 -11.81 -6.92 13.86
C GLY A 470 -10.40 -6.30 13.83
N ILE A 471 -9.93 -5.74 14.95
CA ILE A 471 -8.57 -5.18 15.07
C ILE A 471 -7.53 -6.29 14.82
N GLY A 472 -7.72 -7.47 15.43
CA GLY A 472 -6.85 -8.62 15.19
C GLY A 472 -6.82 -9.06 13.72
N MET A 473 -7.99 -9.09 13.06
CA MET A 473 -8.08 -9.40 11.63
C MET A 473 -7.35 -8.35 10.79
N GLN A 474 -7.50 -7.07 11.11
CA GLN A 474 -6.89 -5.98 10.36
C GLN A 474 -5.36 -5.92 10.56
N LEU A 475 -4.86 -6.20 11.77
CA LEU A 475 -3.42 -6.39 12.03
C LEU A 475 -2.85 -7.59 11.24
N SER A 476 -3.61 -8.69 11.10
CA SER A 476 -3.22 -9.81 10.22
C SER A 476 -3.16 -9.40 8.75
N LEU A 477 -4.02 -8.49 8.29
CA LEU A 477 -3.95 -7.96 6.91
C LEU A 477 -2.68 -7.13 6.72
N LEU A 478 -2.29 -6.34 7.71
CA LEU A 478 -1.06 -5.55 7.64
C LEU A 478 0.22 -6.38 7.73
N ALA A 479 0.18 -7.49 8.44
CA ALA A 479 1.29 -8.45 8.44
C ALA A 479 1.64 -8.92 7.02
N ILE A 480 0.69 -8.91 6.08
CA ILE A 480 0.94 -9.22 4.66
C ILE A 480 1.96 -8.25 4.06
N GLY A 481 1.77 -6.94 4.22
CA GLY A 481 2.69 -5.93 3.67
C GLY A 481 4.11 -6.09 4.21
N THR A 482 4.23 -6.47 5.50
CA THR A 482 5.52 -6.79 6.11
C THR A 482 6.12 -8.10 5.61
N SER A 483 5.29 -9.11 5.35
CA SER A 483 5.73 -10.43 4.85
C SER A 483 6.20 -10.37 3.40
N LEU A 484 5.64 -9.46 2.60
CA LEU A 484 6.05 -9.19 1.22
C LEU A 484 7.28 -8.27 1.13
N ASN A 485 7.80 -7.83 2.28
CA ASN A 485 8.98 -6.95 2.42
C ASN A 485 8.89 -5.69 1.54
N MET A 486 7.70 -5.09 1.45
CA MET A 486 7.42 -4.02 0.49
C MET A 486 7.84 -2.62 0.97
N MET A 487 8.26 -2.52 2.24
CA MET A 487 8.59 -1.27 2.90
C MET A 487 10.03 -1.31 3.39
N ASP A 488 10.76 -0.22 3.20
CA ASP A 488 12.07 -0.02 3.82
C ASP A 488 11.87 0.35 5.30
N ARG A 489 12.43 -0.47 6.20
CA ARG A 489 12.35 -0.23 7.65
C ARG A 489 13.39 0.77 8.15
N LYS A 490 14.45 1.00 7.38
CA LYS A 490 15.63 1.77 7.79
C LYS A 490 15.54 3.23 7.34
N HIS A 491 14.91 3.49 6.21
CA HIS A 491 14.85 4.84 5.64
C HIS A 491 13.53 5.52 5.98
N TRP A 492 13.60 6.43 6.94
CA TRP A 492 12.45 7.22 7.37
C TRP A 492 12.40 8.57 6.65
N SER A 493 11.30 8.85 5.94
CA SER A 493 11.05 10.16 5.34
C SER A 493 10.40 11.12 6.35
N PHE A 494 10.53 12.42 6.11
CA PHE A 494 9.97 13.46 6.99
C PHE A 494 8.46 13.26 7.25
N GLY A 495 7.68 12.96 6.20
CA GLY A 495 6.24 12.72 6.32
C GLY A 495 5.89 11.55 7.25
N GLN A 496 6.77 10.56 7.38
CA GLN A 496 6.58 9.43 8.30
C GLN A 496 6.70 9.83 9.75
N ILE A 497 7.69 10.66 10.06
CA ILE A 497 7.92 11.16 11.41
C ILE A 497 6.71 12.01 11.81
N VAL A 498 6.26 12.89 10.90
CA VAL A 498 5.04 13.69 11.10
C VAL A 498 3.83 12.81 11.39
N ALA A 499 3.65 11.73 10.61
CA ALA A 499 2.53 10.80 10.80
C ALA A 499 2.51 10.17 12.20
N ILE A 500 3.68 9.89 12.81
CA ILE A 500 3.75 9.36 14.18
C ILE A 500 3.50 10.46 15.21
N THR A 501 4.03 11.66 14.97
CA THR A 501 3.92 12.77 15.93
C THR A 501 2.48 13.24 16.14
N ILE A 502 1.53 12.90 15.26
CA ILE A 502 0.11 13.25 15.44
C ILE A 502 -0.50 12.67 16.73
N TRP A 503 0.07 11.58 17.25
CA TRP A 503 -0.39 10.94 18.48
C TRP A 503 0.19 11.57 19.75
N VAL A 504 1.25 12.38 19.62
CA VAL A 504 1.97 12.97 20.76
C VAL A 504 1.12 13.99 21.52
N PRO A 505 0.42 14.96 20.88
CA PRO A 505 -0.34 15.96 21.62
C PRO A 505 -1.44 15.39 22.53
N PRO A 506 -2.30 14.42 22.10
CA PRO A 506 -3.29 13.81 23.00
C PRO A 506 -2.65 13.15 24.24
N VAL A 507 -1.53 12.45 24.04
CA VAL A 507 -0.82 11.76 25.13
C VAL A 507 -0.18 12.76 26.10
N ILE A 508 0.51 13.78 25.59
CA ILE A 508 1.09 14.84 26.44
C ILE A 508 -0.01 15.58 27.20
N GLY A 509 -1.13 15.90 26.55
CA GLY A 509 -2.25 16.57 27.20
C GLY A 509 -2.82 15.76 28.37
N TYR A 510 -2.92 14.43 28.21
CA TYR A 510 -3.32 13.54 29.30
C TYR A 510 -2.31 13.51 30.44
N VAL A 511 -1.02 13.35 30.12
CA VAL A 511 0.05 13.34 31.14
C VAL A 511 0.06 14.66 31.91
N TYR A 512 -0.11 15.79 31.22
CA TYR A 512 -0.20 17.11 31.83
C TYR A 512 -1.39 17.22 32.79
N ASP A 513 -2.59 16.79 32.36
CA ASP A 513 -3.81 16.80 33.18
C ASP A 513 -3.69 15.89 34.41
N GLU A 514 -2.99 14.76 34.29
CA GLU A 514 -2.72 13.84 35.41
C GLU A 514 -1.68 14.41 36.39
N VAL A 515 -0.57 14.96 35.89
CA VAL A 515 0.53 15.50 36.72
C VAL A 515 0.10 16.77 37.44
N ILE A 516 -0.50 17.74 36.74
CA ILE A 516 -0.97 18.99 37.37
C ILE A 516 -2.26 18.76 38.15
N GLY A 517 -3.06 17.77 37.74
CA GLY A 517 -4.16 17.28 38.55
C GLY A 517 -3.69 16.72 39.91
N PHE A 518 -2.43 16.30 40.02
CA PHE A 518 -1.81 15.77 41.24
C PHE A 518 -1.14 16.84 42.11
N VAL A 519 -0.68 17.96 41.51
CA VAL A 519 -0.12 19.08 42.27
C VAL A 519 -1.27 19.72 43.08
N PRO A 520 -1.22 19.66 44.41
CA PRO A 520 -2.22 20.31 45.25
C PRO A 520 -2.27 21.80 44.92
N LYS A 521 -3.48 22.40 44.88
CA LYS A 521 -3.72 23.85 44.84
C LYS A 521 -3.20 24.55 46.12
N TRP A 522 -1.94 24.34 46.49
CA TRP A 522 -1.31 24.97 47.65
C TRP A 522 -0.63 26.30 47.29
N VAL A 523 -0.64 26.71 46.01
CA VAL A 523 0.06 27.93 45.55
C VAL A 523 -0.90 29.01 45.01
N SER A 524 -2.22 28.82 45.05
CA SER A 524 -3.19 29.83 44.56
C SER A 524 -4.10 30.41 45.64
N SER A 525 -3.68 30.39 46.91
CA SER A 525 -4.41 31.03 48.03
C SER A 525 -3.52 31.98 48.82
N SER A 526 -2.59 32.63 48.13
CA SER A 526 -1.86 33.79 48.62
C SER A 526 -1.89 34.84 47.52
N ASP A 527 -3.07 35.46 47.40
CA ASP A 527 -3.29 36.85 47.02
C ASP A 527 -4.70 37.27 47.48
#